data_AF-A0A6G4LP27-F1
#
_entry.id   AF-A0A6G4LP27-F1
#
_cell.length_a   1.000
_cell.length_b   1.000
_cell.length_c   1.000
_cell.angle_alpha   90.00
_cell.angle_beta   90.00
_cell.angle_gamma   90.00
#
_symmetry.space_group_name_H-M   'P 1'
#
loop_
_entity.id
_entity.type
_entity.pdbx_description
1 polymer ?
#
loop_
_entity_poly.entity_id
_entity_poly.type
_entity_poly.pdbx_seq_one_letter_code
_entity_poly.pdbx_strand_id
1 'polypeptide(L)' 'RKRGYAVSIVKAGMKVIGRDAGPVRAPLTDLTDAEIAELSALVSRVAEVEKLAA' A
#
# COMPACT_ATOMS: atom_id res chain seq x y z
N ARG A 1 7.84 -0.42 -14.79
CA ARG A 1 6.83 -0.92 -13.82
C ARG A 1 6.53 -2.39 -14.15
N LYS A 2 6.72 -3.33 -13.21
CA LYS A 2 6.61 -4.79 -13.47
C LYS A 2 5.13 -5.23 -13.45
N ARG A 3 4.76 -6.21 -14.28
CA ARG A 3 3.43 -6.84 -14.23
C ARG A 3 3.25 -7.49 -12.85
N GLY A 4 2.11 -7.25 -12.20
CA GLY A 4 1.82 -7.78 -10.87
C GLY A 4 1.88 -6.78 -9.70
N TYR A 5 2.49 -5.61 -9.91
CA TYR A 5 2.63 -4.57 -8.88
C TYR A 5 1.30 -4.03 -8.34
N ALA A 6 0.23 -4.02 -9.14
CA ALA A 6 -1.06 -3.49 -8.72
C ALA A 6 -1.62 -4.24 -7.50
N VAL A 7 -1.55 -5.59 -7.50
CA VAL A 7 -2.03 -6.40 -6.39
C VAL A 7 -1.12 -6.28 -5.17
N SER A 8 0.20 -6.22 -5.38
CA SER A 8 1.17 -6.00 -4.30
C SER A 8 0.96 -4.67 -3.58
N ILE A 9 0.72 -3.58 -4.33
CA ILE A 9 0.44 -2.25 -3.77
C ILE A 9 -0.86 -2.28 -2.96
N VAL A 10 -1.92 -2.91 -3.47
CA VAL A 10 -3.20 -3.00 -2.74
C VAL A 10 -3.03 -3.75 -1.42
N LYS A 11 -2.35 -4.90 -1.42
CA LYS A 11 -2.11 -5.66 -0.18
C LYS A 11 -1.20 -4.92 0.81
N ALA A 12 -0.16 -4.25 0.31
CA ALA A 12 0.67 -3.38 1.16
C ALA A 12 -0.14 -2.23 1.76
N GLY A 13 -1.01 -1.60 0.97
CA GLY A 13 -1.91 -0.54 1.45
C GLY A 13 -2.87 -1.03 2.52
N MET A 14 -3.42 -2.23 2.36
CA MET A 14 -4.24 -2.90 3.38
C MET A 14 -3.49 -3.09 4.70
N LYS A 15 -2.21 -3.48 4.65
CA LYS A 15 -1.35 -3.56 5.84
C LYS A 15 -1.09 -2.18 6.47
N VAL A 16 -0.81 -1.16 5.65
CA VAL A 16 -0.59 0.24 6.10
C VAL A 16 -1.79 0.79 6.88
N ILE A 17 -3.02 0.47 6.45
CA ILE A 17 -4.25 0.91 7.14
C ILE A 17 -4.68 -0.01 8.29
N GLY A 18 -3.86 -1.00 8.68
CA GLY A 18 -4.13 -1.92 9.78
C GLY A 18 -5.13 -3.04 9.46
N ARG A 19 -5.34 -3.37 8.18
CA ARG A 19 -6.23 -4.44 7.71
C ARG A 19 -5.46 -5.49 6.91
N ASP A 20 -4.49 -6.15 7.53
CA ASP A 20 -3.57 -7.07 6.83
C ASP A 20 -4.30 -8.19 6.06
N ALA A 21 -3.91 -8.40 4.80
CA ALA A 21 -4.45 -9.41 3.88
C ALA A 21 -3.44 -10.53 3.55
N GLY A 22 -2.31 -10.58 4.27
CA GLY A 22 -1.23 -11.53 4.08
C GLY A 22 -0.41 -11.30 2.80
N PRO A 23 0.72 -12.01 2.63
CA PRO A 23 1.67 -11.77 1.54
C PRO A 23 1.08 -12.08 0.16
N VAL A 24 1.72 -11.58 -0.88
CA VAL A 24 1.41 -12.01 -2.25
C VAL A 24 1.96 -13.42 -2.51
N ARG A 25 1.34 -14.17 -3.44
CA ARG A 25 1.85 -15.46 -3.89
C ARG A 25 2.70 -15.27 -5.15
N ALA A 26 3.70 -16.12 -5.36
CA ALA A 26 4.46 -16.16 -6.60
C ALA A 26 3.52 -16.27 -7.83
N PRO A 27 3.80 -15.59 -8.96
CA PRO A 27 5.06 -14.89 -9.31
C PRO A 27 5.11 -13.42 -8.86
N LEU A 28 4.17 -12.97 -8.03
CA LEU A 28 4.18 -11.61 -7.50
C LEU A 28 5.25 -11.45 -6.42
N THR A 29 5.74 -10.23 -6.25
CA THR A 29 6.70 -9.87 -5.20
C THR A 29 6.07 -8.78 -4.34
N ASP A 30 6.29 -8.86 -3.04
CA ASP A 30 5.90 -7.80 -2.11
C ASP A 30 6.68 -6.51 -2.39
N LEU A 31 6.16 -5.40 -1.87
CA LEU A 31 6.86 -4.12 -1.92
C LEU A 31 8.10 -4.17 -1.03
N THR A 32 9.12 -3.44 -1.45
CA THR A 32 10.29 -3.13 -0.62
C THR A 32 9.89 -2.19 0.53
N ASP A 33 10.71 -2.15 1.59
CA ASP A 33 10.47 -1.24 2.72
C ASP A 33 10.40 0.24 2.31
N ALA A 34 11.20 0.63 1.31
CA ALA A 34 11.16 1.98 0.74
C ALA A 34 9.82 2.28 0.06
N GLU A 35 9.32 1.35 -0.76
CA GLU A 35 8.01 1.49 -1.41
C GLU A 35 6.85 1.47 -0.39
N ILE A 36 6.97 0.71 0.70
CA ILE A 36 6.00 0.72 1.80
C ILE A 36 6.01 2.08 2.52
N ALA A 37 7.18 2.69 2.73
CA ALA A 37 7.28 4.01 3.33
C ALA A 37 6.65 5.10 2.44
N GLU A 38 6.91 5.05 1.14
CA GLU A 38 6.28 5.95 0.17
C GLU A 38 4.75 5.80 0.15
N LEU A 39 4.26 4.55 0.12
CA LEU A 39 2.83 4.26 0.17
C LEU A 39 2.19 4.75 1.47
N SER A 40 2.87 4.58 2.60
CA SER A 40 2.40 5.06 3.91
C SER A 40 2.24 6.57 3.93
N ALA A 41 3.25 7.30 3.44
CA ALA A 41 3.18 8.76 3.34
C ALA A 41 2.03 9.22 2.43
N LEU A 42 1.80 8.54 1.31
CA LEU A 42 0.68 8.83 0.41
C LEU A 42 -0.68 8.61 1.09
N VAL A 43 -0.86 7.46 1.75
CA VAL A 43 -2.10 7.13 2.46
C VAL A 43 -2.37 8.15 3.58
N SER A 44 -1.37 8.50 4.38
CA SER A 44 -1.50 9.54 5.41
C SER A 44 -1.95 10.86 4.82
N ARG A 45 -1.33 11.30 3.71
CA ARG A 45 -1.71 12.56 3.05
C ARG A 45 -3.16 12.54 2.56
N VAL A 46 -3.62 11.43 1.98
CA VAL A 46 -5.02 11.31 1.53
C VAL A 46 -5.98 11.35 2.72
N ALA A 47 -5.67 10.65 3.81
CA ALA A 47 -6.49 10.66 5.02
C ALA A 47 -6.62 12.06 5.64
N GLU A 48 -5.55 12.86 5.62
CA GLU A 48 -5.61 14.26 6.07
C GLU A 48 -6.50 15.12 5.15
N VAL A 49 -6.43 14.92 3.83
CA VAL A 49 -7.31 15.62 2.88
C VAL A 49 -8.77 15.25 3.11
N GLU A 50 -9.09 13.97 3.36
CA GLU A 50 -10.45 13.52 3.66
C GLU A 50 -11.00 14.14 4.95
N LYS A 51 -10.18 14.27 6.00
CA LYS A 51 -10.57 14.95 7.25
C LYS A 51 -10.86 16.43 7.06
N LEU A 52 -10.15 17.10 6.15
CA LEU A 52 -10.37 18.53 5.86
C LEU A 52 -11.61 18.77 4.98
N ALA A 53 -12.04 17.75 4.23
CA ALA A 53 -13.22 17.80 3.36
C ALA A 53 -14.53 17.41 4.08
N ALA A 54 -14.43 16.84 5.28
CA ALA A 54 -15.55 16.44 6.13
C ALA A 54 -15.92 17.52 7.16
#